data_AF-A0A930H452-F1
#
_entry.id   AF-A0A930H452-F1
#
_cell.length_a   1.000
_cell.length_b   1.000
_cell.length_c   1.000
_cell.angle_alpha   90.00
_cell.angle_beta   90.00
_cell.angle_gamma   90.00
#
_symmetry.space_group_name_H-M   'P 1'
#
loop_
_entity.id
_entity.type
_entity.pdbx_description
1 polymer ?
#
loop_
_entity_poly.entity_id
_entity_poly.type
_entity_poly.pdbx_seq_one_letter_code
_entity_poly.pdbx_strand_id
1 'polypeptide(L)' 'YVYSLGGRLSGEHGIGLKRLKYMEKYTDPVELEFMKTIKQAVDPNWIMNPGKVIEP' A
#
# COMPACT_ATOMS: atom_id res chain seq x y z
N TYR A 1 -10.65 -13.89 8.20
CA TYR A 1 -11.03 -15.07 7.42
C TYR A 1 -10.24 -15.18 6.12
N VAL A 2 -10.35 -14.25 5.17
CA VAL A 2 -9.61 -14.39 3.89
C VAL A 2 -8.08 -14.43 4.09
N TYR A 3 -7.56 -13.60 4.99
CA TYR A 3 -6.13 -13.57 5.32
C TYR A 3 -5.60 -14.83 6.01
N SER A 4 -6.42 -15.49 6.84
CA SER A 4 -6.04 -16.77 7.45
C SER A 4 -5.97 -17.92 6.44
N LEU A 5 -6.48 -17.70 5.22
CA LEU A 5 -6.39 -18.63 4.09
C LEU A 5 -5.34 -18.19 3.06
N GLY A 6 -4.49 -17.20 3.38
CA GLY A 6 -3.47 -16.67 2.46
C GLY A 6 -3.99 -15.68 1.41
N GLY A 7 -5.24 -15.23 1.52
CA GLY A 7 -5.79 -14.21 0.63
C GLY A 7 -5.19 -12.82 0.86
N ARG A 8 -5.41 -11.93 -0.12
CA ARG A 8 -4.85 -10.56 -0.14
C ARG A 8 -5.94 -9.48 -0.19
N LEU A 9 -5.52 -8.23 0.02
CA LEU A 9 -6.41 -7.07 0.17
C LEU A 9 -7.18 -6.76 -1.10
N SER A 10 -6.67 -7.14 -2.26
CA SER A 10 -7.30 -7.02 -3.56
C SER A 10 -6.84 -8.17 -4.46
N GLY A 11 -7.74 -8.73 -5.26
CA GLY A 11 -7.37 -9.71 -6.29
C GLY A 11 -6.79 -9.03 -7.52
N GLU A 12 -7.49 -8.04 -8.04
CA GLU A 12 -7.14 -7.35 -9.31
C GLU A 12 -7.39 -5.84 -9.30
N HIS A 13 -8.33 -5.36 -8.48
CA HIS A 13 -8.82 -3.97 -8.51
C HIS A 13 -7.85 -2.96 -7.87
N GLY A 14 -6.75 -3.42 -7.26
CA GLY A 14 -5.81 -2.59 -6.53
C GLY A 14 -6.33 -2.04 -5.19
N ILE A 15 -5.56 -1.11 -4.62
CA ILE A 15 -5.78 -0.53 -3.28
C ILE A 15 -6.50 0.82 -3.37
N GLY A 16 -5.93 1.75 -4.15
CA GLY A 16 -6.41 3.12 -4.29
C GLY A 16 -6.59 3.82 -2.94
N LEU A 17 -7.55 4.74 -2.85
CA LEU A 17 -7.97 5.37 -1.59
C LEU A 17 -8.86 4.41 -0.76
N LYS A 18 -9.74 3.67 -1.43
CA LYS A 18 -10.79 2.85 -0.80
C LYS A 18 -10.26 1.82 0.20
N ARG A 19 -9.07 1.27 -0.06
CA ARG A 19 -8.46 0.22 0.77
C ARG A 19 -7.18 0.68 1.49
N LEU A 20 -6.79 1.95 1.35
CA LEU A 20 -5.55 2.48 1.90
C LEU A 20 -5.42 2.26 3.41
N LYS A 21 -6.48 2.58 4.17
CA LYS A 21 -6.53 2.42 5.63
C LYS A 21 -6.32 0.99 6.14
N TYR A 22 -6.32 0.00 5.24
CA TYR A 22 -6.12 -1.40 5.59
C TYR A 22 -4.67 -1.86 5.31
N MET A 23 -3.88 -1.07 4.60
CA MET A 23 -2.52 -1.43 4.18
C MET A 23 -1.62 -1.75 5.38
N GLU A 24 -1.58 -0.86 6.38
CA GLU A 24 -0.79 -1.05 7.61
C GLU A 24 -1.14 -2.34 8.37
N LYS A 25 -2.41 -2.74 8.34
CA LYS A 25 -2.89 -3.90 9.10
C LYS A 25 -2.59 -5.23 8.40
N TYR A 26 -2.57 -5.23 7.07
CA TYR A 26 -2.63 -6.47 6.29
C TYR A 26 -1.48 -6.66 5.29
N THR A 27 -0.55 -5.72 5.26
CA THR A 27 0.68 -5.81 4.47
C THR A 27 1.84 -6.00 5.43
N ASP A 28 2.83 -6.80 5.03
CA ASP A 28 4.03 -6.95 5.84
C ASP A 28 4.70 -5.58 6.04
N PRO A 29 5.12 -5.20 7.26
CA PRO A 29 5.77 -3.92 7.51
C PRO A 29 7.02 -3.69 6.65
N VAL A 30 7.78 -4.75 6.34
CA VAL A 30 8.97 -4.67 5.47
C VAL A 30 8.56 -4.40 4.03
N GLU A 31 7.48 -5.01 3.55
CA GLU A 31 6.94 -4.75 2.22
C GLU A 31 6.43 -3.31 2.09
N LEU A 32 5.75 -2.80 3.12
CA LEU A 32 5.30 -1.40 3.18
C LEU A 32 6.48 -0.42 3.15
N GLU A 33 7.50 -0.66 3.95
CA GLU A 33 8.68 0.20 4.01
C GLU A 33 9.47 0.17 2.70
N PHE A 34 9.56 -1.00 2.06
CA PHE A 34 10.14 -1.11 0.73
C PHE A 34 9.38 -0.29 -0.32
N MET A 35 8.04 -0.39 -0.34
CA MET A 35 7.20 0.41 -1.22
C MET A 35 7.36 1.93 -0.96
N LYS A 36 7.42 2.35 0.31
CA LYS A 36 7.70 3.75 0.70
C LYS A 36 9.07 4.21 0.20
N THR A 37 10.09 3.37 0.34
CA THR A 37 11.46 3.67 -0.11
C THR A 37 11.50 3.90 -1.63
N ILE A 38 10.86 3.03 -2.40
CA ILE A 38 10.75 3.21 -3.85
C ILE A 38 9.98 4.49 -4.19
N LYS A 39 8.84 4.73 -3.52
CA LYS A 39 8.02 5.92 -3.75
C LYS A 39 8.83 7.20 -3.50
N GLN A 40 9.58 7.26 -2.40
CA GLN A 40 10.43 8.39 -2.07
C GLN A 40 11.56 8.60 -3.09
N ALA A 41 12.15 7.53 -3.62
CA ALA A 41 13.20 7.61 -4.62
C ALA A 41 12.70 8.16 -5.97
N VAL A 42 11.46 7.84 -6.36
CA VAL A 42 10.88 8.21 -7.67
C VAL A 42 10.09 9.51 -7.60
N ASP A 43 9.41 9.78 -6.49
CA ASP A 43 8.56 10.96 -6.25
C ASP A 43 8.85 11.58 -4.88
N PRO A 44 10.03 12.22 -4.72
CA PRO A 44 10.48 12.75 -3.43
C PRO A 44 9.59 13.87 -2.89
N ASN A 45 8.81 14.52 -3.76
CA ASN A 45 7.88 15.60 -3.42
C ASN A 45 6.43 15.12 -3.25
N TRP A 46 6.18 13.82 -3.37
CA TRP A 46 4.86 13.19 -3.17
C TRP A 46 3.73 13.78 -4.04
N ILE A 47 4.04 14.22 -5.27
CA ILE A 47 3.05 14.86 -6.16
C ILE A 47 2.24 13.85 -6.98
N MET A 48 2.77 12.64 -7.18
CA MET A 48 2.10 11.61 -7.98
C MET A 48 1.07 10.86 -7.13
N ASN A 49 -0.20 11.17 -7.38
CA ASN A 49 -1.36 10.48 -6.83
C ASN A 49 -1.43 10.51 -5.29
N PRO A 50 -1.46 11.72 -4.68
CA PRO A 50 -1.42 11.89 -3.23
C PRO A 50 -2.62 11.22 -2.54
N GLY A 51 -2.37 10.67 -1.34
CA GLY A 51 -3.40 10.02 -0.51
C GLY A 51 -3.91 8.70 -1.07
N LYS A 52 -3.13 7.99 -1.90
CA LYS A 52 -3.49 6.67 -2.43
C LYS A 52 -2.32 5.71 -2.36
N VAL A 53 -2.65 4.43 -2.09
CA VAL A 53 -1.73 3.28 -2.03
C VAL A 53 -0.67 3.36 -0.91
N ILE A 54 0.09 4.45 -0.83
CA ILE A 54 1.17 4.67 0.13
C ILE A 54 1.10 6.13 0.59
N GLU A 55 1.19 6.35 1.90
CA GLU A 55 1.30 7.69 2.51
C GLU A 55 2.75 7.91 3.00
N PRO A 56 3.18 9.17 3.14
CA PRO A 56 4.46 9.51 3.77
C PRO A 56 4.71 8.72 5.06
#